data_AF-A0A7C4WP03-F1
#
_entry.id   AF-A0A7C4WP03-F1
#
_cell.length_a   1.000
_cell.length_b   1.000
_cell.length_c   1.000
_cell.angle_alpha   90.00
_cell.angle_beta   90.00
_cell.angle_gamma   90.00
#
_symmetry.space_group_name_H-M   'P 1'
#
loop_
_entity.id
_entity.type
_entity.pdbx_description
1 polymer ?
#
loop_
_entity_poly.entity_id
_entity_poly.type
_entity_poly.pdbx_seq_one_letter_code
_entity_poly.pdbx_strand_id
1 'polypeptide(L)'
;MAPNDQVLIVYPREEDALLAEKTFQVYGLPFETVRPPEHLRDVASPALRVARDELGAILDVSKKERLLHVGIVDWRPPVDGAAELERFQAQGEPFFLETVQLTFVAPCMADDTKLRFIAQFDRDIAEVFPYLNGRIKGAMYNPAVPTLGFPLGYRMITLYGTRLAVGKTDEIVDSWRTMAWVKDLVNETWENRVSIEPCTEQRERPQPLEIYKRLPRTNCRDCGEPSCMAFAARLARGEARLASCPHMYTTPYEGLRAALLALFPGLEAESENPGRS
;
A
#
# COMPACT_ATOMS: atom_id res chain seq x y z
N MET A 1 -28.39 6.14 10.13
CA MET A 1 -27.46 7.15 9.58
C MET A 1 -27.13 6.75 8.17
N ALA A 2 -27.25 7.66 7.20
CA ALA A 2 -26.84 7.35 5.84
C ALA A 2 -25.32 7.15 5.80
N PRO A 3 -24.77 6.35 4.86
CA PRO A 3 -23.34 6.02 4.82
C PRO A 3 -22.38 7.20 4.57
N ASN A 4 -22.84 8.46 4.63
CA ASN A 4 -22.06 9.61 4.19
C ASN A 4 -22.29 10.92 4.97
N ASP A 5 -22.87 10.87 6.17
CA ASP A 5 -23.18 12.08 6.96
C ASP A 5 -22.00 12.61 7.81
N GLN A 6 -20.86 11.93 7.78
CA GLN A 6 -19.68 12.26 8.58
C GLN A 6 -18.43 12.31 7.72
N VAL A 7 -17.51 13.20 8.07
CA VAL A 7 -16.19 13.32 7.46
C VAL A 7 -15.11 13.23 8.52
N LEU A 8 -13.90 12.91 8.07
CA LEU A 8 -12.70 12.83 8.89
C LEU A 8 -11.72 13.90 8.43
N ILE A 9 -11.29 14.76 9.37
CA ILE A 9 -10.21 15.71 9.19
C ILE A 9 -8.92 15.04 9.65
N VAL A 10 -7.97 14.93 8.73
CA VAL A 10 -6.74 14.18 8.95
C VAL A 10 -5.58 15.14 9.13
N TYR A 11 -4.76 14.89 10.14
CA TYR A 11 -3.64 15.74 10.54
C TYR A 11 -2.31 15.05 10.20
N PRO A 12 -1.21 15.81 10.01
CA PRO A 12 0.10 15.22 9.71
C PRO A 12 0.85 14.74 10.95
N ARG A 13 0.57 15.32 12.13
CA ARG A 13 1.25 15.01 13.40
C ARG A 13 0.26 15.03 14.55
N GLU A 14 0.63 14.37 15.63
CA GLU A 14 -0.16 14.36 16.86
C GLU A 14 -0.36 15.77 17.44
N GLU A 15 0.67 16.61 17.44
CA GLU A 15 0.56 18.00 17.92
C GLU A 15 -0.46 18.83 17.12
N ASP A 16 -0.57 18.60 15.81
CA ASP A 16 -1.51 19.31 14.96
C ASP A 16 -2.96 18.88 15.26
N ALA A 17 -3.17 17.57 15.49
CA ALA A 17 -4.46 17.03 15.88
C ALA A 17 -4.88 17.52 17.27
N LEU A 18 -3.98 17.49 18.26
CA LEU A 18 -4.25 17.95 19.62
C LEU A 18 -4.55 19.46 19.67
N LEU A 19 -3.85 20.25 18.87
CA LEU A 19 -4.15 21.68 18.72
C LEU A 19 -5.56 21.89 18.16
N ALA A 20 -5.98 21.09 17.17
CA ALA A 20 -7.33 21.15 16.64
C ALA A 20 -8.40 20.71 17.65
N GLU A 21 -8.17 19.60 18.38
CA GLU A 21 -9.08 19.15 19.45
C GLU A 21 -9.33 20.25 20.47
N LYS A 22 -8.26 20.84 21.00
CA LYS A 22 -8.34 21.93 21.98
C LYS A 22 -9.08 23.13 21.41
N THR A 23 -8.81 23.48 20.15
CA THR A 23 -9.45 24.60 19.48
C THR A 23 -10.94 24.37 19.32
N PHE A 24 -11.35 23.21 18.81
CA PHE A 24 -12.77 22.89 18.62
C PHE A 24 -13.52 22.82 19.96
N GLN A 25 -12.89 22.33 21.03
CA GLN A 25 -13.44 22.39 22.39
C GLN A 25 -13.67 23.83 22.87
N VAL A 26 -12.70 24.73 22.67
CA VAL A 26 -12.82 26.15 23.05
C VAL A 26 -13.95 26.85 22.30
N TYR A 27 -14.14 26.51 21.03
CA TYR A 27 -15.22 27.06 20.19
C TYR A 27 -16.56 26.33 20.34
N GLY A 28 -16.63 25.28 21.17
CA GLY A 28 -17.87 24.50 21.39
C GLY A 28 -18.33 23.71 20.16
N LEU A 29 -17.41 23.36 19.26
CA LEU A 29 -17.71 22.62 18.02
C LEU A 29 -17.75 21.11 18.31
N PRO A 30 -18.77 20.38 17.81
CA PRO A 30 -18.87 18.94 18.03
C PRO A 30 -17.89 18.14 17.16
N PHE A 31 -17.17 17.22 17.78
CA PHE A 31 -16.28 16.28 17.08
C PHE A 31 -16.07 15.01 17.91
N GLU A 32 -15.52 13.97 17.28
CA GLU A 32 -15.01 12.77 17.94
C GLU A 32 -13.60 12.46 17.46
N THR A 33 -12.71 12.07 18.38
CA THR A 33 -11.35 11.70 18.01
C THR A 33 -11.26 10.22 17.63
N VAL A 34 -10.75 9.96 16.43
CA VAL A 34 -10.31 8.64 15.98
C VAL A 34 -8.82 8.52 16.29
N ARG A 35 -8.47 7.72 17.30
CA ARG A 35 -7.08 7.55 17.71
C ARG A 35 -6.46 6.32 17.02
N PRO A 36 -5.20 6.41 16.57
CA PRO A 36 -4.49 5.25 16.07
C PRO A 36 -4.26 4.20 17.18
N PRO A 37 -4.35 2.91 16.84
CA PRO A 37 -3.87 1.81 17.70
C PRO A 37 -2.44 2.05 18.17
N GLU A 38 -2.10 1.54 19.36
CA GLU A 38 -0.80 1.79 20.00
C GLU A 38 0.38 1.44 19.10
N HIS A 39 0.32 0.27 18.45
CA HIS A 39 1.36 -0.22 17.54
C HIS A 39 1.42 0.50 16.20
N LEU A 40 0.61 1.54 15.94
CA LEU A 40 0.66 2.36 14.72
C LEU A 40 0.98 3.84 15.01
N ARG A 41 1.14 4.23 16.29
CA ARG A 41 1.34 5.64 16.70
C ARG A 41 2.64 6.27 16.18
N ASP A 42 3.62 5.46 15.78
CA ASP A 42 4.88 5.93 15.23
C ASP A 42 4.77 6.44 13.77
N VAL A 43 3.66 6.14 13.09
CA VAL A 43 3.39 6.58 11.71
C VAL A 43 2.04 7.30 11.56
N ALA A 44 1.22 7.31 12.61
CA ALA A 44 -0.15 7.79 12.56
C ALA A 44 -0.42 8.83 13.64
N SER A 45 -1.21 9.84 13.30
CA SER A 45 -1.73 10.82 14.24
C SER A 45 -3.24 10.66 14.44
N PRO A 46 -3.80 11.16 15.55
CA PRO A 46 -5.25 11.26 15.69
C PRO A 46 -5.90 12.03 14.53
N ALA A 47 -7.13 11.65 14.21
CA ALA A 47 -7.96 12.32 13.21
C ALA A 47 -9.31 12.67 13.83
N LEU A 48 -9.96 13.73 13.34
CA LEU A 48 -11.18 14.26 13.95
C LEU A 48 -12.38 13.99 13.06
N ARG A 49 -13.32 13.18 13.58
CA ARG A 49 -14.59 12.86 12.95
C ARG A 49 -15.61 13.92 13.29
N VAL A 50 -16.26 14.44 12.27
CA VAL A 50 -17.21 15.55 12.39
C VAL A 50 -18.44 15.27 11.53
N ALA A 51 -19.59 15.79 11.94
CA ALA A 51 -20.80 15.74 11.12
C ALA A 51 -20.65 16.68 9.92
N ARG A 52 -21.21 16.30 8.76
CA ARG A 52 -21.00 17.04 7.51
C ARG A 52 -21.66 18.42 7.51
N ASP A 53 -22.77 18.57 8.23
CA ASP A 53 -23.45 19.84 8.47
C ASP A 53 -22.63 20.80 9.36
N GLU A 54 -21.83 20.27 10.27
CA GLU A 54 -20.92 21.02 11.14
C GLU A 54 -19.60 21.41 10.44
N LEU A 55 -19.27 20.78 9.31
CA LEU A 55 -18.01 20.98 8.60
C LEU A 55 -17.75 22.44 8.23
N GLY A 56 -18.78 23.20 7.87
CA GLY A 56 -18.63 24.62 7.52
C GLY A 56 -18.06 25.45 8.68
N ALA A 57 -18.65 25.33 9.87
CA ALA A 57 -18.20 26.03 11.06
C ALA A 57 -16.79 25.60 11.49
N ILE A 58 -16.49 24.30 11.35
CA ILE A 58 -15.16 23.76 11.64
C ILE A 58 -14.09 24.31 10.68
N LEU A 59 -14.40 24.43 9.39
CA LEU A 59 -13.48 25.00 8.40
C LEU A 59 -13.25 26.49 8.63
N ASP A 60 -14.28 27.24 9.02
CA ASP A 60 -14.16 28.66 9.37
C ASP A 60 -13.23 28.87 10.57
N VAL A 61 -13.41 28.09 11.64
CA VAL A 61 -12.52 28.12 12.81
C VAL A 61 -11.12 27.65 12.46
N SER A 62 -10.99 26.56 11.69
CA SER A 62 -9.68 26.04 11.26
C SER A 62 -8.90 27.07 10.46
N LYS A 63 -9.57 27.81 9.57
CA LYS A 63 -8.95 28.89 8.80
C LYS A 63 -8.58 30.08 9.69
N LYS A 64 -9.46 30.47 10.61
CA LYS A 64 -9.22 31.57 11.57
C LYS A 64 -8.01 31.30 12.46
N GLU A 65 -7.91 30.09 13.00
CA GLU A 65 -6.85 29.66 13.92
C GLU A 65 -5.63 29.07 13.20
N ARG A 66 -5.67 29.02 11.86
CA ARG A 66 -4.59 28.51 10.98
C ARG A 66 -4.21 27.06 11.31
N LEU A 67 -5.20 26.23 11.60
CA LEU A 67 -5.03 24.81 11.86
C LEU A 67 -4.62 24.08 10.58
N LEU A 68 -3.57 23.26 10.67
CA LEU A 68 -3.09 22.44 9.56
C LEU A 68 -3.93 21.17 9.44
N HIS A 69 -4.24 20.73 8.23
CA HIS A 69 -4.73 19.38 7.95
C HIS A 69 -4.16 18.91 6.60
N VAL A 70 -4.07 17.60 6.40
CA VAL A 70 -3.54 16.98 5.17
C VAL A 70 -4.62 16.44 4.24
N GLY A 71 -5.86 16.40 4.71
CA GLY A 71 -7.00 16.00 3.92
C GLY A 71 -8.28 15.95 4.72
N ILE A 72 -9.39 16.00 3.99
CA ILE A 72 -10.74 15.78 4.53
C ILE A 72 -11.36 14.71 3.65
N VAL A 73 -11.77 13.61 4.26
CA VAL A 73 -12.28 12.42 3.57
C VAL A 73 -13.56 11.94 4.23
N ASP A 74 -14.36 11.15 3.51
CA ASP A 74 -15.55 10.55 4.10
C ASP A 74 -15.16 9.59 5.23
N TRP A 75 -15.87 9.67 6.35
CA TRP A 75 -15.65 8.75 7.46
C TRP A 75 -16.21 7.37 7.10
N ARG A 76 -15.39 6.35 7.28
CA ARG A 76 -15.78 4.95 7.17
C ARG A 76 -15.22 4.20 8.38
N PRO A 77 -16.03 3.40 9.09
CA PRO A 77 -15.50 2.59 10.17
C PRO A 77 -14.50 1.56 9.62
N PRO A 78 -13.39 1.29 10.34
CA PRO A 78 -12.48 0.23 9.96
C PRO A 78 -13.20 -1.12 9.97
N VAL A 79 -12.84 -1.99 9.01
CA VAL A 79 -13.27 -3.38 9.02
C VAL A 79 -12.55 -4.15 10.12
N ASP A 80 -13.11 -5.28 10.55
CA ASP A 80 -12.45 -6.16 11.52
C ASP A 80 -11.05 -6.55 11.01
N GLY A 81 -10.05 -6.42 11.89
CA GLY A 81 -8.65 -6.69 11.56
C GLY A 81 -7.96 -5.61 10.71
N ALA A 82 -8.59 -4.46 10.40
CA ALA A 82 -7.97 -3.41 9.58
C ALA A 82 -6.65 -2.85 10.15
N ALA A 83 -6.46 -2.96 11.47
CA ALA A 83 -5.24 -2.55 12.16
C ALA A 83 -4.23 -3.70 12.38
N GLU A 84 -4.59 -4.96 12.11
CA GLU A 84 -3.74 -6.11 12.38
C GLU A 84 -2.48 -6.05 11.53
N LEU A 85 -1.34 -6.00 12.23
CA LEU A 85 -0.01 -5.95 11.65
C LEU A 85 1.00 -6.38 12.71
N GLU A 86 1.74 -7.45 12.42
CA GLU A 86 2.94 -7.78 13.18
C GLU A 86 4.04 -6.78 12.82
N ARG A 87 4.52 -6.02 13.82
CA ARG A 87 5.52 -4.97 13.62
C ARG A 87 6.93 -5.54 13.64
N PHE A 88 7.76 -5.11 12.69
CA PHE A 88 9.19 -5.46 12.67
C PHE A 88 9.90 -4.94 13.93
N GLN A 89 10.63 -5.83 14.60
CA GLN A 89 11.45 -5.51 15.77
C GLN A 89 12.92 -5.46 15.34
N ALA A 90 13.47 -4.25 15.16
CA ALA A 90 14.88 -4.10 14.80
C ALA A 90 15.81 -4.58 15.91
N GLN A 91 16.98 -5.12 15.54
CA GLN A 91 17.99 -5.57 16.50
C GLN A 91 18.89 -4.44 17.02
N GLY A 92 18.67 -3.18 16.59
CA GLY A 92 19.40 -2.02 17.10
C GLY A 92 18.78 -0.66 16.71
N GLU A 93 19.02 0.36 17.55
CA GLU A 93 18.68 1.76 17.27
C GLU A 93 19.92 2.56 16.83
N PRO A 94 19.77 3.59 15.97
CA PRO A 94 18.52 4.07 15.38
C PRO A 94 18.06 3.25 14.17
N PHE A 95 16.75 3.27 13.88
CA PHE A 95 16.19 2.72 12.64
C PHE A 95 16.78 3.44 11.43
N PHE A 96 16.85 2.74 10.29
CA PHE A 96 17.28 3.39 9.05
C PHE A 96 16.28 4.45 8.61
N LEU A 97 14.99 4.12 8.56
CA LEU A 97 13.87 5.01 8.27
C LEU A 97 13.09 5.25 9.58
N GLU A 98 13.23 6.42 10.19
CA GLU A 98 12.64 6.71 11.50
C GLU A 98 11.20 7.20 11.36
N THR A 99 10.92 8.03 10.36
CA THR A 99 9.63 8.72 10.23
C THR A 99 8.98 8.46 8.88
N VAL A 100 7.70 8.08 8.92
CA VAL A 100 6.82 8.07 7.74
C VAL A 100 5.62 8.92 8.09
N GLN A 101 5.58 10.14 7.54
CA GLN A 101 4.61 11.16 7.92
C GLN A 101 3.57 11.36 6.81
N LEU A 102 2.29 11.21 7.13
CA LEU A 102 1.22 11.51 6.18
C LEU A 102 1.21 12.99 5.80
N THR A 103 1.29 13.31 4.51
CA THR A 103 1.31 14.71 4.01
C THR A 103 0.13 15.04 3.11
N PHE A 104 -0.59 14.04 2.63
CA PHE A 104 -1.78 14.22 1.80
C PHE A 104 -2.69 12.99 1.90
N VAL A 105 -4.01 13.21 1.97
CA VAL A 105 -5.01 12.14 1.82
C VAL A 105 -6.27 12.66 1.11
N ALA A 106 -6.83 11.86 0.22
CA ALA A 106 -8.05 12.18 -0.53
C ALA A 106 -8.76 10.90 -1.00
N PRO A 107 -10.01 11.01 -1.51
CA PRO A 107 -10.64 9.90 -2.22
C PRO A 107 -9.79 9.41 -3.41
N CYS A 108 -9.83 8.12 -3.67
CA CYS A 108 -9.13 7.54 -4.81
C CYS A 108 -9.83 7.94 -6.12
N MET A 109 -9.05 8.28 -7.14
CA MET A 109 -9.59 8.73 -8.44
C MET A 109 -10.35 7.64 -9.19
N ALA A 110 -10.04 6.36 -8.92
CA ALA A 110 -10.61 5.21 -9.63
C ALA A 110 -11.75 4.54 -8.86
N ASP A 111 -11.91 4.86 -7.58
CA ASP A 111 -12.89 4.27 -6.67
C ASP A 111 -13.10 5.24 -5.51
N ASP A 112 -14.22 5.96 -5.50
CA ASP A 112 -14.54 6.97 -4.48
C ASP A 112 -14.80 6.34 -3.09
N THR A 113 -15.01 5.03 -3.02
CA THR A 113 -15.09 4.25 -1.78
C THR A 113 -13.74 3.95 -1.15
N LYS A 114 -12.65 4.30 -1.82
CA LYS A 114 -11.27 4.10 -1.36
C LYS A 114 -10.55 5.43 -1.17
N LEU A 115 -9.43 5.37 -0.48
CA LEU A 115 -8.53 6.50 -0.29
C LEU A 115 -7.25 6.35 -1.14
N ARG A 116 -6.61 7.49 -1.36
CA ARG A 116 -5.23 7.60 -1.81
C ARG A 116 -4.49 8.56 -0.87
N PHE A 117 -3.21 8.31 -0.65
CA PHE A 117 -2.41 9.16 0.20
C PHE A 117 -0.97 9.28 -0.26
N ILE A 118 -0.30 10.32 0.25
CA ILE A 118 1.15 10.51 0.13
C ILE A 118 1.70 10.68 1.55
N ALA A 119 2.82 10.02 1.83
CA ALA A 119 3.58 10.19 3.06
C ALA A 119 5.04 10.54 2.74
N GLN A 120 5.65 11.36 3.58
CA GLN A 120 7.02 11.83 3.48
C GLN A 120 7.93 11.02 4.40
N PHE A 121 9.14 10.71 3.92
CA PHE A 121 10.19 10.09 4.72
C PHE A 121 11.13 11.17 5.29
N ASP A 122 11.75 10.87 6.43
CA ASP A 122 12.81 11.68 7.06
C ASP A 122 14.15 11.60 6.33
N ARG A 123 14.30 10.65 5.40
CA ARG A 123 15.49 10.48 4.58
C ARG A 123 15.18 9.98 3.17
N ASP A 124 16.21 10.01 2.32
CA ASP A 124 16.19 9.28 1.05
C ASP A 124 16.50 7.79 1.28
N ILE A 125 15.64 6.91 0.75
CA ILE A 125 15.73 5.46 0.84
C ILE A 125 16.05 4.79 -0.52
N ALA A 126 16.42 5.56 -1.55
CA ALA A 126 16.67 5.02 -2.90
C ALA A 126 17.74 3.92 -2.93
N GLU A 127 18.71 3.96 -2.01
CA GLU A 127 19.74 2.92 -1.84
C GLU A 127 19.17 1.55 -1.42
N VAL A 128 17.96 1.52 -0.86
CA VAL A 128 17.28 0.29 -0.46
C VAL A 128 16.58 -0.37 -1.65
N PHE A 129 16.33 0.35 -2.75
CA PHE A 129 15.52 -0.14 -3.87
C PHE A 129 16.07 -1.39 -4.56
N PRO A 130 17.39 -1.55 -4.80
CA PRO A 130 17.89 -2.79 -5.40
C PRO A 130 17.60 -4.02 -4.54
N TYR A 131 17.68 -3.89 -3.21
CA TYR A 131 17.38 -4.98 -2.28
C TYR A 131 15.87 -5.26 -2.21
N LEU A 132 15.05 -4.21 -2.16
CA LEU A 132 13.59 -4.35 -2.24
C LEU A 132 13.16 -4.98 -3.57
N ASN A 133 13.80 -4.64 -4.68
CA ASN A 133 13.52 -5.24 -5.99
C ASN A 133 13.97 -6.70 -6.07
N GLY A 134 15.04 -7.07 -5.35
CA GLY A 134 15.46 -8.46 -5.16
C GLY A 134 14.45 -9.28 -4.35
N ARG A 135 13.89 -8.69 -3.29
CA ARG A 135 12.95 -9.34 -2.36
C ARG A 135 11.50 -9.39 -2.87
N ILE A 136 11.00 -8.30 -3.46
CA ILE A 136 9.59 -8.15 -3.84
C ILE A 136 9.39 -8.63 -5.28
N LYS A 137 8.88 -9.86 -5.42
CA LYS A 137 8.50 -10.43 -6.71
C LYS A 137 7.41 -9.58 -7.37
N GLY A 138 7.61 -9.18 -8.62
CA GLY A 138 6.64 -8.35 -9.36
C GLY A 138 6.69 -6.86 -9.05
N ALA A 139 7.69 -6.41 -8.30
CA ALA A 139 8.02 -4.99 -8.20
C ALA A 139 8.49 -4.43 -9.55
N MET A 140 8.07 -3.21 -9.81
CA MET A 140 8.41 -2.42 -10.98
C MET A 140 9.45 -1.40 -10.53
N TYR A 141 10.73 -1.73 -10.73
CA TYR A 141 11.83 -0.84 -10.43
C TYR A 141 12.20 -0.01 -11.67
N ASN A 142 12.28 1.30 -11.53
CA ASN A 142 12.84 2.19 -12.54
C ASN A 142 14.11 2.84 -11.97
N PRO A 143 15.31 2.49 -12.47
CA PRO A 143 16.55 3.09 -11.99
C PRO A 143 16.78 4.51 -12.52
N ALA A 144 16.23 4.88 -13.68
CA ALA A 144 16.39 6.22 -14.26
C ALA A 144 15.61 7.30 -13.48
N VAL A 145 14.48 6.90 -12.91
CA VAL A 145 13.70 7.69 -11.94
C VAL A 145 13.51 6.79 -10.73
N PRO A 146 14.38 6.88 -9.69
CA PRO A 146 14.47 5.89 -8.63
C PRO A 146 13.11 5.73 -7.94
N THR A 147 12.39 4.72 -8.42
CA THR A 147 11.02 4.43 -8.00
C THR A 147 10.82 2.93 -8.01
N LEU A 148 10.04 2.46 -7.04
CA LEU A 148 9.69 1.05 -6.90
C LEU A 148 8.19 0.93 -6.67
N GLY A 149 7.48 0.39 -7.65
CA GLY A 149 6.04 0.17 -7.57
C GLY A 149 5.68 -1.30 -7.39
N PHE A 150 4.78 -1.64 -6.46
CA PHE A 150 4.34 -3.03 -6.25
C PHE A 150 2.92 -3.10 -5.67
N PRO A 151 2.21 -4.22 -5.82
CA PRO A 151 0.88 -4.39 -5.22
C PRO A 151 1.00 -4.90 -3.78
N LEU A 152 0.10 -4.45 -2.90
CA LEU A 152 -0.12 -5.02 -1.57
C LEU A 152 -1.61 -5.38 -1.44
N GLY A 153 -1.97 -6.61 -1.83
CA GLY A 153 -3.37 -6.93 -2.13
C GLY A 153 -3.88 -6.06 -3.28
N TYR A 154 -5.01 -5.35 -3.09
CA TYR A 154 -5.52 -4.37 -4.06
C TYR A 154 -4.92 -2.97 -3.92
N ARG A 155 -4.08 -2.72 -2.90
CA ARG A 155 -3.40 -1.44 -2.71
C ARG A 155 -2.27 -1.32 -3.72
N MET A 156 -2.09 -0.12 -4.25
CA MET A 156 -1.02 0.18 -5.18
C MET A 156 0.03 1.02 -4.43
N ILE A 157 1.20 0.42 -4.17
CA ILE A 157 2.30 1.07 -3.47
C ILE A 157 3.30 1.57 -4.49
N THR A 158 3.72 2.83 -4.34
CA THR A 158 4.85 3.40 -5.09
C THR A 158 5.79 4.10 -4.12
N LEU A 159 7.01 3.60 -4.04
CA LEU A 159 8.11 4.23 -3.31
C LEU A 159 8.88 5.16 -4.25
N TYR A 160 9.14 6.36 -3.77
CA TYR A 160 10.15 7.29 -4.27
C TYR A 160 11.23 7.39 -3.20
N GLY A 161 12.41 7.92 -3.56
CA GLY A 161 13.51 8.08 -2.61
C GLY A 161 13.08 8.72 -1.29
N THR A 162 12.29 9.80 -1.34
CA THR A 162 11.89 10.55 -0.14
C THR A 162 10.41 10.44 0.22
N ARG A 163 9.60 9.67 -0.49
CA ARG A 163 8.15 9.62 -0.21
C ARG A 163 7.50 8.31 -0.62
N LEU A 164 6.39 8.01 0.04
CA LEU A 164 5.46 6.94 -0.26
C LEU A 164 4.21 7.53 -0.94
N ALA A 165 3.74 6.91 -2.02
CA ALA A 165 2.43 7.15 -2.57
C ALA A 165 1.63 5.85 -2.59
N VAL A 166 0.38 5.90 -2.11
CA VAL A 166 -0.51 4.73 -2.05
C VAL A 166 -1.87 5.06 -2.64
N GLY A 167 -2.40 4.15 -3.44
CA GLY A 167 -3.80 4.17 -3.88
C GLY A 167 -4.57 2.95 -3.39
N LYS A 168 -5.88 3.10 -3.28
CA LYS A 168 -6.86 2.05 -2.95
C LYS A 168 -6.75 1.50 -1.52
N THR A 169 -6.45 2.34 -0.53
CA THR A 169 -6.69 1.95 0.87
C THR A 169 -8.18 2.06 1.20
N ASP A 170 -8.68 1.26 2.14
CA ASP A 170 -10.13 1.24 2.42
C ASP A 170 -10.59 2.47 3.19
N GLU A 171 -9.87 2.76 4.27
CA GLU A 171 -10.13 3.87 5.18
C GLU A 171 -8.84 4.29 5.89
N ILE A 172 -8.95 5.10 6.94
CA ILE A 172 -7.81 5.77 7.56
C ILE A 172 -6.90 4.80 8.34
N VAL A 173 -7.46 3.82 9.04
CA VAL A 173 -6.70 2.83 9.83
C VAL A 173 -5.89 1.93 8.91
N ASP A 174 -6.46 1.49 7.79
CA ASP A 174 -5.75 0.76 6.75
C ASP A 174 -4.65 1.59 6.10
N SER A 175 -4.85 2.91 5.97
CA SER A 175 -3.80 3.82 5.48
C SER A 175 -2.63 3.89 6.45
N TRP A 176 -2.90 4.03 7.76
CA TRP A 176 -1.89 3.97 8.82
C TRP A 176 -1.16 2.63 8.87
N ARG A 177 -1.90 1.52 8.79
CA ARG A 177 -1.33 0.17 8.72
C ARG A 177 -0.40 0.03 7.51
N THR A 178 -0.80 0.56 6.36
CA THR A 178 0.02 0.52 5.15
C THR A 178 1.31 1.34 5.32
N MET A 179 1.26 2.50 5.97
CA MET A 179 2.46 3.28 6.29
C MET A 179 3.42 2.53 7.23
N ALA A 180 2.88 1.92 8.29
CA ALA A 180 3.65 1.11 9.23
C ALA A 180 4.31 -0.09 8.53
N TRP A 181 3.55 -0.82 7.71
CA TRP A 181 4.06 -1.94 6.94
C TRP A 181 5.19 -1.52 6.00
N VAL A 182 5.07 -0.36 5.32
CA VAL A 182 6.15 0.15 4.46
C VAL A 182 7.38 0.53 5.28
N LYS A 183 7.20 1.18 6.43
CA LYS A 183 8.31 1.54 7.33
C LYS A 183 9.08 0.29 7.76
N ASP A 184 8.35 -0.74 8.18
CA ASP A 184 8.89 -2.01 8.62
C ASP A 184 9.59 -2.75 7.48
N LEU A 185 8.97 -2.81 6.29
CA LEU A 185 9.54 -3.41 5.08
C LEU A 185 10.91 -2.78 4.74
N VAL A 186 11.01 -1.45 4.77
CA VAL A 186 12.24 -0.72 4.46
C VAL A 186 13.32 -1.02 5.50
N ASN A 187 12.98 -0.93 6.79
CA ASN A 187 13.93 -1.17 7.88
C ASN A 187 14.42 -2.62 7.93
N GLU A 188 13.51 -3.59 7.80
CA GLU A 188 13.85 -5.02 7.75
C GLU A 188 14.74 -5.32 6.54
N THR A 189 14.42 -4.75 5.38
CA THR A 189 15.22 -4.96 4.16
C THR A 189 16.61 -4.33 4.33
N TRP A 190 16.69 -3.16 4.96
CA TRP A 190 17.97 -2.53 5.25
C TRP A 190 18.80 -3.38 6.22
N GLU A 191 18.21 -3.85 7.31
CA GLU A 191 18.91 -4.66 8.33
C GLU A 191 19.47 -5.95 7.71
N ASN A 192 18.68 -6.62 6.87
CA ASN A 192 19.04 -7.89 6.25
C ASN A 192 19.77 -7.74 4.90
N ARG A 193 20.10 -6.52 4.45
CA ARG A 193 20.59 -6.24 3.09
C ARG A 193 21.80 -7.07 2.65
N VAL A 194 22.68 -7.44 3.59
CA VAL A 194 23.88 -8.27 3.31
C VAL A 194 23.51 -9.68 2.85
N SER A 195 22.33 -10.16 3.24
CA SER A 195 21.80 -11.48 2.84
C SER A 195 20.91 -11.44 1.60
N ILE A 196 20.62 -10.24 1.06
CA ILE A 196 19.70 -10.05 -0.05
C ILE A 196 20.51 -9.76 -1.31
N GLU A 197 20.37 -10.60 -2.34
CA GLU A 197 20.96 -10.34 -3.65
C GLU A 197 20.27 -9.12 -4.28
N PRO A 198 20.98 -8.00 -4.53
CA PRO A 198 20.39 -6.80 -5.09
C PRO A 198 20.02 -7.00 -6.56
N CYS A 199 18.84 -6.52 -6.96
CA CYS A 199 18.42 -6.52 -8.35
C CYS A 199 18.28 -5.08 -8.86
N THR A 200 19.15 -4.69 -9.79
CA THR A 200 19.12 -3.37 -10.44
C THR A 200 18.36 -3.38 -11.78
N GLU A 201 17.93 -4.56 -12.23
CA GLU A 201 17.20 -4.71 -13.48
C GLU A 201 15.79 -4.13 -13.38
N GLN A 202 15.40 -3.38 -14.40
CA GLN A 202 14.01 -2.95 -14.59
C GLN A 202 13.19 -4.17 -15.03
N ARG A 203 12.50 -4.77 -14.08
CA ARG A 203 11.55 -5.85 -14.33
C ARG A 203 10.20 -5.24 -14.70
N GLU A 204 9.85 -5.27 -15.98
CA GLU A 204 8.51 -4.88 -16.42
C GLU A 204 7.52 -5.98 -16.10
N ARG A 205 6.32 -5.60 -15.65
CA ARG A 205 5.24 -6.58 -15.49
C ARG A 205 4.90 -7.16 -16.86
N PRO A 206 4.81 -8.49 -16.98
CA PRO A 206 4.33 -9.09 -18.22
C PRO A 206 2.94 -8.55 -18.53
N GLN A 207 2.72 -8.07 -19.75
CA GLN A 207 1.37 -7.73 -20.19
C GLN A 207 0.51 -9.01 -20.18
N PRO A 208 -0.73 -8.99 -19.65
CA PRO A 208 -1.60 -10.17 -19.61
C PRO A 208 -1.72 -10.87 -20.96
N LEU A 209 -1.74 -10.09 -22.05
CA LEU A 209 -1.81 -10.62 -23.40
C LEU A 209 -0.56 -11.42 -23.79
N GLU A 210 0.63 -10.99 -23.34
CA GLU A 210 1.88 -11.71 -23.58
C GLU A 210 1.92 -13.03 -22.83
N ILE A 211 1.42 -13.07 -21.59
CA ILE A 211 1.26 -14.34 -20.87
C ILE A 211 0.24 -15.23 -21.59
N TYR A 212 -0.93 -14.68 -21.93
CA TYR A 212 -2.03 -15.42 -22.55
C TYR A 212 -1.62 -16.12 -23.85
N LYS A 213 -0.81 -15.47 -24.70
CA LYS A 213 -0.27 -16.05 -25.94
C LYS A 213 0.52 -17.35 -25.71
N ARG A 214 1.06 -17.54 -24.50
CA ARG A 214 1.93 -18.66 -24.09
C ARG A 214 1.25 -19.58 -23.07
N LEU A 215 -0.07 -19.48 -22.92
CA LEU A 215 -0.88 -20.45 -22.19
C LEU A 215 -1.49 -21.50 -23.14
N PRO A 216 -2.03 -22.62 -22.61
CA PRO A 216 -2.72 -23.65 -23.40
C PRO A 216 -3.97 -23.12 -24.12
N ARG A 217 -4.54 -22.00 -23.63
CA ARG A 217 -5.72 -21.33 -24.19
C ARG A 217 -6.96 -22.24 -24.33
N THR A 218 -7.04 -23.28 -23.52
CA THR A 218 -8.17 -24.23 -23.50
C THR A 218 -9.41 -23.67 -22.82
N ASN A 219 -9.27 -22.65 -21.96
CA ASN A 219 -10.33 -22.12 -21.10
C ASN A 219 -11.05 -23.20 -20.27
N CYS A 220 -10.33 -24.28 -19.91
CA CYS A 220 -10.87 -25.43 -19.17
C CYS A 220 -11.41 -25.08 -17.77
N ARG A 221 -10.88 -24.01 -17.15
CA ARG A 221 -11.16 -23.57 -15.77
C ARG A 221 -10.59 -24.48 -14.67
N ASP A 222 -9.72 -25.42 -15.01
CA ASP A 222 -9.11 -26.35 -14.04
C ASP A 222 -8.21 -25.64 -13.02
N CYS A 223 -7.77 -24.42 -13.30
CA CYS A 223 -7.04 -23.57 -12.36
C CYS A 223 -7.94 -22.71 -11.45
N GLY A 224 -9.27 -22.84 -11.54
CA GLY A 224 -10.25 -22.03 -10.80
C GLY A 224 -10.59 -20.68 -11.43
N GLU A 225 -9.94 -20.31 -12.55
CA GLU A 225 -10.20 -19.06 -13.26
C GLU A 225 -11.29 -19.20 -14.33
N PRO A 226 -12.09 -18.15 -14.58
CA PRO A 226 -13.18 -18.21 -15.56
C PRO A 226 -12.70 -18.36 -17.02
N SER A 227 -11.45 -17.97 -17.31
CA SER A 227 -10.78 -18.14 -18.61
C SER A 227 -9.26 -18.13 -18.47
N CYS A 228 -8.55 -18.60 -19.50
CA CYS A 228 -7.09 -18.49 -19.57
C CYS A 228 -6.63 -17.02 -19.61
N MET A 229 -7.45 -16.10 -20.16
CA MET A 229 -7.14 -14.67 -20.13
C MET A 229 -7.23 -14.10 -18.71
N ALA A 230 -8.23 -14.52 -17.92
CA ALA A 230 -8.34 -14.14 -16.52
C ALA A 230 -7.14 -14.66 -15.71
N PHE A 231 -6.75 -15.92 -15.94
CA PHE A 231 -5.53 -16.49 -15.35
C PHE A 231 -4.27 -15.72 -15.73
N ALA A 232 -4.09 -15.38 -17.01
CA ALA A 232 -2.98 -14.56 -17.48
C ALA A 232 -2.96 -13.18 -16.83
N ALA A 233 -4.11 -12.53 -16.66
CA ALA A 233 -4.22 -11.25 -15.98
C ALA A 233 -3.84 -11.33 -14.49
N ARG A 234 -4.24 -12.41 -13.80
CA ARG A 234 -3.81 -12.65 -12.41
C ARG A 234 -2.31 -12.96 -12.29
N LEU A 235 -1.76 -13.76 -13.20
CA LEU A 235 -0.31 -14.01 -13.28
C LEU A 235 0.48 -12.72 -13.48
N ALA A 236 0.06 -11.87 -14.41
CA ALA A 236 0.66 -10.56 -14.66
C ALA A 236 0.66 -9.62 -13.44
N ARG A 237 -0.34 -9.78 -12.56
CA ARG A 237 -0.45 -9.02 -11.30
C ARG A 237 0.24 -9.70 -10.11
N GLY A 238 0.79 -10.91 -10.28
CA GLY A 238 1.36 -11.71 -9.20
C GLY A 238 0.31 -12.32 -8.25
N GLU A 239 -0.97 -12.30 -8.63
CA GLU A 239 -2.10 -12.79 -7.82
C GLU A 239 -2.35 -14.29 -8.00
N ALA A 240 -1.65 -14.95 -8.93
CA ALA A 240 -1.74 -16.38 -9.21
C ALA A 240 -0.34 -16.95 -9.48
N ARG A 241 -0.20 -18.27 -9.36
CA ARG A 241 1.05 -18.99 -9.66
C ARG A 241 0.91 -19.77 -10.96
N LEU A 242 1.99 -19.88 -11.75
CA LEU A 242 1.95 -20.66 -12.99
C LEU A 242 1.61 -22.14 -12.72
N ALA A 243 2.10 -22.66 -11.59
CA ALA A 243 1.79 -23.97 -11.02
C ALA A 243 0.29 -24.25 -10.84
N SER A 244 -0.55 -23.22 -10.72
CA SER A 244 -2.00 -23.39 -10.58
C SER A 244 -2.67 -23.89 -11.86
N CYS A 245 -2.02 -23.81 -13.02
CA CYS A 245 -2.54 -24.40 -14.26
C CYS A 245 -1.96 -25.81 -14.44
N PRO A 246 -2.76 -26.89 -14.24
CA PRO A 246 -2.25 -28.26 -14.32
C PRO A 246 -1.73 -28.60 -15.73
N HIS A 247 -2.33 -28.00 -16.75
CA HIS A 247 -1.95 -28.21 -18.14
C HIS A 247 -0.56 -27.67 -18.47
N MET A 248 -0.10 -26.59 -17.81
CA MET A 248 1.23 -26.02 -18.07
C MET A 248 2.38 -27.00 -17.83
N TYR A 249 2.14 -28.07 -17.06
CA TYR A 249 3.16 -29.06 -16.71
C TYR A 249 3.07 -30.36 -17.51
N THR A 250 2.19 -30.41 -18.51
CA THR A 250 2.04 -31.57 -19.39
C THR A 250 2.95 -31.44 -20.62
N THR A 251 3.37 -32.58 -21.17
CA THR A 251 4.26 -32.67 -22.34
C THR A 251 3.85 -31.79 -23.53
N PRO A 252 2.56 -31.67 -23.91
CA PRO A 252 2.17 -30.83 -25.05
C PRO A 252 2.48 -29.33 -24.89
N TYR A 253 2.62 -28.84 -23.66
CA TYR A 253 2.78 -27.40 -23.38
C TYR A 253 4.14 -27.04 -22.78
N GLU A 254 5.08 -27.99 -22.71
CA GLU A 254 6.43 -27.75 -22.20
C GLU A 254 7.16 -26.61 -22.93
N GLY A 255 7.05 -26.56 -24.27
CA GLY A 255 7.65 -25.48 -25.06
C GLY A 255 7.04 -24.11 -24.77
N LEU A 256 5.72 -24.05 -24.51
CA LEU A 256 5.06 -22.80 -24.10
C LEU A 256 5.50 -22.37 -22.70
N ARG A 257 5.63 -23.33 -21.77
CA ARG A 257 6.16 -23.10 -20.42
C ARG A 257 7.57 -22.54 -20.48
N ALA A 258 8.48 -23.21 -21.19
CA ALA A 258 9.86 -22.77 -21.33
C ALA A 258 9.97 -21.36 -21.94
N ALA A 259 9.21 -21.08 -23.00
CA ALA A 259 9.20 -19.77 -23.64
C ALA A 259 8.62 -18.67 -22.72
N LEU A 260 7.59 -19.00 -21.92
CA LEU A 260 7.02 -18.09 -20.95
C LEU A 260 8.04 -17.73 -19.85
N LEU A 261 8.77 -18.72 -19.35
CA LEU A 261 9.74 -18.55 -18.27
C LEU A 261 11.06 -17.93 -18.72
N ALA A 262 11.47 -18.14 -19.96
CA ALA A 262 12.60 -17.42 -20.53
C ALA A 262 12.34 -15.90 -20.57
N LEU A 263 11.10 -15.48 -20.79
CA LEU A 263 10.70 -14.08 -20.82
C LEU A 263 10.34 -13.54 -19.43
N PHE A 264 9.71 -14.37 -18.61
CA PHE A 264 9.19 -14.00 -17.29
C PHE A 264 9.55 -15.07 -16.26
N PRO A 265 10.85 -15.23 -15.92
CA PRO A 265 11.32 -16.29 -15.02
C PRO A 265 10.70 -16.19 -13.63
N GLY A 266 10.28 -14.98 -13.21
CA GLY A 266 9.58 -14.74 -11.94
C GLY A 266 8.22 -15.43 -11.80
N LEU A 267 7.64 -15.99 -12.87
CA LEU A 267 6.36 -16.72 -12.80
C LEU A 267 6.49 -18.14 -12.21
N GLU A 268 7.70 -18.69 -12.11
CA GLU A 268 7.96 -20.04 -11.55
C GLU A 268 8.23 -20.03 -10.05
N ALA A 269 8.68 -18.90 -9.50
CA ALA A 269 9.27 -18.89 -8.17
C ALA A 269 8.21 -19.07 -7.07
N GLU A 270 8.45 -19.99 -6.12
CA GLU A 270 7.61 -20.19 -4.94
C GLU A 270 7.49 -18.88 -4.14
N SER A 271 6.29 -18.29 -4.09
CA SER A 271 6.01 -17.23 -3.13
C SER A 271 5.62 -17.87 -1.81
N GLU A 272 6.51 -17.88 -0.82
CA GLU A 272 6.03 -17.67 0.55
C GLU A 272 5.32 -16.32 0.53
N ASN A 273 4.03 -16.36 0.83
CA ASN A 273 3.18 -15.19 0.88
C ASN A 273 3.52 -14.49 2.21
N PRO A 274 4.15 -13.30 2.26
CA PRO A 274 4.48 -12.64 3.52
C PRO A 274 3.22 -11.95 4.12
N GLY A 275 2.05 -12.54 3.94
CA GLY A 275 0.75 -11.95 4.27
C GLY A 275 -0.33 -13.00 4.51
N ARG A 276 0.04 -14.14 5.08
CA ARG A 276 -0.91 -15.08 5.69
C ARG A 276 -0.38 -15.56 7.04
N SER A 277 -0.30 -14.62 7.96
CA SER A 277 -0.38 -14.79 9.40
C SER A 277 -0.78 -13.44 9.98
#